data_AF-A0AB37VR22-F1
#
_entry.id   AF-A0AB37VR22-F1
#
_cell.length_a   1.000
_cell.length_b   1.000
_cell.length_c   1.000
_cell.angle_alpha   90.00
_cell.angle_beta   90.00
_cell.angle_gamma   90.00
#
_symmetry.space_group_name_H-M   'P 1'
#
loop_
_entity.id
_entity.type
_entity.pdbx_description
1 polymer ?
#
loop_
_entity_poly.entity_id
_entity_poly.type
_entity_poly.pdbx_seq_one_letter_code
_entity_poly.pdbx_strand_id
1 'polypeptide(L)'
;MTKNQSHQIGDIFYSSWGYEQTNVTFWQIVKLTEKTAWFRPIKKQRIEAYTSMSGKTIPIPNEFTDYPLARTKDSIVRKRINLEHPNEFYGVNGWDTFYRYDEQPVYESCYY
;
A
#
# COMPACT_ATOMS: atom_id res chain seq x y z
N MET A 1 -14.26 6.02 22.65
CA MET A 1 -14.85 6.12 21.31
C MET A 1 -14.18 5.07 20.43
N THR A 2 -14.68 3.83 20.45
CA THR A 2 -14.15 2.72 19.66
C THR A 2 -14.45 3.03 18.19
N LYS A 3 -13.49 3.62 17.48
CA LYS A 3 -13.58 3.81 16.02
C LYS A 3 -13.72 2.42 15.41
N ASN A 4 -14.95 2.05 15.04
CA ASN A 4 -15.17 1.06 14.00
C ASN A 4 -14.45 1.58 12.76
N GLN A 5 -13.19 1.19 12.57
CA GLN A 5 -12.46 1.45 11.34
C GLN A 5 -13.03 0.51 10.28
N SER A 6 -14.24 0.84 9.82
CA SER A 6 -14.80 0.25 8.61
C SER A 6 -13.94 0.71 7.45
N HIS A 7 -13.17 -0.22 6.88
CA HIS A 7 -12.51 -0.03 5.60
C HIS A 7 -13.53 0.38 4.55
N GLN A 8 -13.15 1.31 3.68
CA GLN A 8 -13.99 1.77 2.59
C GLN A 8 -13.27 1.59 1.26
N ILE A 9 -14.06 1.51 0.18
CA ILE A 9 -13.51 1.52 -1.17
C ILE A 9 -12.85 2.89 -1.37
N GLY A 10 -11.59 2.89 -1.81
CA GLY A 10 -10.77 4.09 -1.93
C GLY A 10 -9.76 4.30 -0.80
N ASP A 11 -9.85 3.57 0.32
CA ASP A 11 -8.79 3.60 1.33
C ASP A 11 -7.44 3.18 0.72
N ILE A 12 -6.40 3.89 1.12
CA ILE A 12 -5.03 3.68 0.63
C ILE A 12 -4.21 3.01 1.71
N PHE A 13 -3.40 2.07 1.28
CA PHE A 13 -2.43 1.35 2.07
C PHE A 13 -1.09 1.39 1.34
N TYR A 14 -0.01 1.18 2.07
CA TYR A 14 1.31 1.07 1.49
C TYR A 14 2.03 -0.15 2.05
N SER A 15 2.90 -0.74 1.24
CA SER A 15 3.82 -1.77 1.69
C SER A 15 5.24 -1.33 1.39
N SER A 16 6.14 -1.57 2.34
CA SER A 16 7.56 -1.31 2.22
C SER A 16 8.30 -2.63 2.03
N TRP A 17 9.15 -2.71 1.00
CA TRP A 17 9.92 -3.89 0.65
C TRP A 17 11.32 -3.53 0.14
N GLY A 18 12.21 -4.51 0.09
CA GLY A 18 13.60 -4.33 -0.35
C GLY A 18 14.60 -4.59 0.78
N TYR A 19 15.88 -4.65 0.44
CA TYR A 19 16.95 -5.03 1.36
C TYR A 19 17.04 -4.11 2.60
N GLU A 20 16.66 -2.84 2.43
CA GLU A 20 16.56 -1.84 3.50
C GLU A 20 15.11 -1.40 3.78
N GLN A 21 14.11 -2.10 3.25
CA GLN A 21 12.68 -1.72 3.35
C GLN A 21 12.37 -0.35 2.75
N THR A 22 13.05 0.00 1.68
CA THR A 22 13.02 1.38 1.16
C THR A 22 12.17 1.55 -0.08
N ASN A 23 11.76 0.49 -0.78
CA ASN A 23 10.78 0.59 -1.84
C ASN A 23 9.38 0.57 -1.25
N VAL A 24 8.64 1.64 -1.47
CA VAL A 24 7.26 1.82 -1.02
C VAL A 24 6.34 1.63 -2.21
N THR A 25 5.38 0.72 -2.07
CA THR A 25 4.31 0.49 -3.05
C THR A 25 3.00 0.85 -2.43
N PHE A 26 2.23 1.70 -3.11
CA PHE A 26 0.92 2.11 -2.65
C PHE A 26 -0.17 1.26 -3.29
N TRP A 27 -1.21 1.00 -2.52
CA TRP A 27 -2.29 0.09 -2.83
C TRP A 27 -3.61 0.76 -2.46
N GLN A 28 -4.57 0.76 -3.38
CA GLN A 28 -5.90 1.29 -3.13
C GLN A 28 -6.92 0.16 -3.06
N ILE A 29 -7.85 0.23 -2.12
CA ILE A 29 -8.99 -0.69 -2.05
C ILE A 29 -9.93 -0.41 -3.23
N VAL A 30 -10.01 -1.35 -4.16
CA VAL A 30 -10.94 -1.29 -5.30
C VAL A 30 -12.24 -2.03 -5.04
N LYS A 31 -12.22 -2.98 -4.11
CA LYS A 31 -13.40 -3.74 -3.70
C LYS A 31 -13.25 -4.16 -2.25
N LEU A 32 -14.35 -4.13 -1.52
CA LEU A 32 -14.42 -4.53 -0.13
C LEU A 32 -15.63 -5.44 0.09
N THR A 33 -15.48 -6.45 0.93
CA THR A 33 -16.55 -7.27 1.49
C THR A 33 -16.37 -7.35 3.01
N GLU A 34 -17.32 -7.96 3.71
CA GLU A 34 -17.33 -8.06 5.18
C GLU A 34 -16.06 -8.68 5.78
N LYS A 35 -15.35 -9.52 5.01
CA LYS A 35 -14.16 -10.26 5.49
C LYS A 35 -12.98 -10.19 4.53
N THR A 36 -13.09 -9.49 3.41
CA THR A 36 -12.03 -9.49 2.38
C THR A 36 -11.96 -8.13 1.70
N ALA A 37 -10.74 -7.64 1.50
CA ALA A 37 -10.45 -6.43 0.77
C ALA A 37 -9.58 -6.77 -0.44
N TRP A 38 -9.87 -6.13 -1.58
CA TRP A 38 -9.10 -6.23 -2.81
C TRP A 38 -8.37 -4.93 -3.03
N PHE A 39 -7.06 -5.08 -3.17
CA PHE A 39 -6.11 -4.00 -3.32
C PHE A 39 -5.59 -4.01 -4.75
N ARG A 40 -5.47 -2.82 -5.33
CA ARG A 40 -4.83 -2.63 -6.62
C ARG A 40 -3.70 -1.61 -6.45
N PRO A 41 -2.51 -1.86 -7.02
CA PRO A 41 -1.41 -0.94 -6.88
C PRO A 41 -1.72 0.35 -7.64
N ILE A 42 -1.37 1.46 -7.01
CA ILE A 42 -1.54 2.80 -7.58
C ILE A 42 -0.19 3.47 -7.80
N LYS A 43 -0.16 4.40 -8.75
CA LYS A 43 1.02 5.23 -8.97
C LYS A 43 1.34 6.04 -7.72
N LYS A 44 2.62 6.36 -7.59
CA LYS A 44 3.13 7.27 -6.58
C LYS A 44 3.79 8.46 -7.25
N GLN A 45 3.64 9.62 -6.64
CA GLN A 45 4.30 10.85 -7.04
C GLN A 45 5.37 11.20 -6.03
N ARG A 46 6.60 11.44 -6.50
CA ARG A 46 7.66 11.99 -5.66
C ARG A 46 7.44 13.48 -5.51
N ILE A 47 7.23 13.94 -4.27
CA ILE A 47 7.02 15.36 -3.95
C ILE A 47 8.29 16.05 -3.47
N GLU A 48 9.18 15.33 -2.79
CA GLU A 48 10.47 15.86 -2.34
C GLU A 48 11.58 14.88 -2.71
N ALA A 49 12.71 15.42 -3.13
CA ALA A 49 13.95 14.69 -3.34
C ALA A 49 15.01 15.26 -2.39
N TYR A 50 15.38 14.50 -1.37
CA TYR A 50 16.47 14.88 -0.46
C TYR A 50 17.83 14.58 -1.09
N THR A 51 17.93 13.46 -1.82
CA THR A 51 19.13 13.06 -2.56
C THR A 51 18.73 12.46 -3.92
N SER A 52 19.70 12.18 -4.78
CA SER A 52 19.43 11.43 -6.04
C SER A 52 18.72 10.09 -5.79
N MET A 53 18.91 9.51 -4.60
CA MET A 53 18.40 8.18 -4.22
C MET A 53 17.33 8.19 -3.13
N SER A 54 17.01 9.33 -2.50
CA SER A 54 16.06 9.41 -1.37
C SER A 54 15.04 10.52 -1.55
N GLY A 55 13.78 10.26 -1.22
CA GLY A 55 12.71 11.25 -1.35
C GLY A 55 11.46 10.92 -0.56
N LYS A 56 10.51 11.84 -0.59
CA LYS A 56 9.15 11.61 -0.13
C LYS A 56 8.24 11.34 -1.31
N THR A 57 7.41 10.32 -1.15
CA THR A 57 6.41 9.94 -2.13
C THR A 57 5.02 9.97 -1.52
N ILE A 58 4.06 10.33 -2.36
CA ILE A 58 2.64 10.29 -2.04
C ILE A 58 1.94 9.37 -3.04
N PRO A 59 0.89 8.65 -2.63
CA PRO A 59 0.04 7.91 -3.55
C PRO A 59 -0.75 8.86 -4.44
N ILE A 60 -1.03 8.44 -5.68
CA ILE A 60 -1.99 9.10 -6.55
C ILE A 60 -3.27 8.25 -6.56
N PRO A 61 -4.30 8.63 -5.79
CA PRO A 61 -5.55 7.88 -5.77
C PRO A 61 -6.18 7.82 -7.16
N ASN A 62 -6.79 6.69 -7.47
CA ASN A 62 -7.44 6.33 -8.73
C ASN A 62 -6.52 6.18 -9.95
N GLU A 63 -5.20 6.34 -9.80
CA GLU A 63 -4.21 6.04 -10.85
C GLU A 63 -3.65 4.63 -10.67
N PHE A 64 -4.31 3.63 -11.26
CA PHE A 64 -3.85 2.24 -11.15
C PHE A 64 -2.63 1.97 -12.05
N THR A 65 -1.69 1.18 -11.52
CA THR A 65 -0.50 0.72 -12.24
C THR A 65 -0.41 -0.80 -12.17
N ASP A 66 0.42 -1.40 -13.02
CA ASP A 66 0.78 -2.81 -12.87
C ASP A 66 1.97 -2.95 -11.90
N TYR A 67 1.98 -4.03 -11.13
CA TYR A 67 3.01 -4.36 -10.17
C TYR A 67 3.49 -5.80 -10.39
N PRO A 68 4.69 -5.98 -10.97
CA PRO A 68 5.13 -7.29 -11.48
C PRO A 68 5.21 -8.39 -10.42
N LEU A 69 5.36 -8.03 -9.14
CA LEU A 69 5.42 -8.99 -8.03
C LEU A 69 4.05 -9.56 -7.63
N ALA A 70 2.94 -8.90 -7.97
CA ALA A 70 1.61 -9.38 -7.62
C ALA A 70 1.25 -10.69 -8.35
N ARG A 71 1.91 -11.00 -9.49
CA ARG A 71 1.72 -12.22 -10.32
C ARG A 71 0.24 -12.55 -10.63
N THR A 72 -0.65 -11.57 -10.54
CA THR A 72 -2.09 -11.68 -10.80
C THR A 72 -2.49 -10.74 -11.93
N LYS A 73 -3.63 -11.03 -12.56
CA LYS A 73 -4.22 -10.14 -13.56
C LYS A 73 -4.54 -8.79 -12.90
N ASP A 74 -4.13 -7.69 -13.54
CA ASP A 74 -4.24 -6.31 -13.02
C ASP A 74 -3.51 -6.05 -11.69
N SER A 75 -2.59 -6.95 -11.32
CA SER A 75 -1.84 -6.89 -10.08
C SER A 75 -2.70 -6.80 -8.81
N ILE A 76 -3.92 -7.34 -8.87
CA ILE A 76 -4.88 -7.29 -7.76
C ILE A 76 -4.45 -8.27 -6.66
N VAL A 77 -4.35 -7.77 -5.43
CA VAL A 77 -4.04 -8.54 -4.23
C VAL A 77 -5.28 -8.60 -3.35
N ARG A 78 -5.65 -9.81 -2.91
CA ARG A 78 -6.77 -10.00 -1.97
C ARG A 78 -6.23 -10.26 -0.57
N LYS A 79 -6.75 -9.54 0.42
CA LYS A 79 -6.41 -9.73 1.83
C LYS A 79 -7.65 -9.95 2.66
N ARG A 80 -7.53 -10.85 3.63
CA ARG A 80 -8.59 -11.07 4.61
C ARG A 80 -8.54 -9.95 5.64
N ILE A 81 -9.69 -9.35 5.93
CA ILE A 81 -9.80 -8.31 6.95
C ILE A 81 -9.71 -9.01 8.31
N ASN A 82 -8.73 -8.60 9.11
CA ASN A 82 -8.64 -9.02 10.50
C ASN A 82 -9.30 -7.94 11.38
N LEU A 83 -10.32 -8.34 12.14
CA LEU A 83 -11.02 -7.45 13.07
C LEU A 83 -10.14 -7.06 14.26
N GLU A 84 -9.15 -7.90 14.61
CA GLU A 84 -8.20 -7.63 15.70
C GLU A 84 -7.13 -6.60 15.29
N HIS A 85 -6.77 -6.58 14.00
CA HIS A 85 -5.76 -5.68 13.42
C HIS A 85 -6.27 -5.00 12.14
N PRO A 86 -7.20 -4.03 12.23
CA PRO A 86 -7.79 -3.40 11.04
C PRO A 86 -6.81 -2.52 10.25
N ASN A 87 -5.71 -2.06 10.85
CA ASN A 87 -4.76 -1.17 10.18
C ASN A 87 -3.58 -1.90 9.51
N GLU A 88 -3.47 -3.22 9.72
CA GLU A 88 -2.35 -4.02 9.27
C GLU A 88 -2.86 -5.27 8.56
N PHE A 89 -2.56 -5.39 7.28
CA PHE A 89 -2.83 -6.63 6.54
C PHE A 89 -1.54 -7.42 6.41
N TYR A 90 -1.38 -8.44 7.24
CA TYR A 90 -0.23 -9.33 7.17
C TYR A 90 -0.22 -10.10 5.85
N GLY A 91 0.97 -10.17 5.26
CA GLY A 91 1.24 -10.98 4.10
C GLY A 91 1.93 -12.28 4.42
N VAL A 92 1.91 -13.18 3.44
CA VAL A 92 2.75 -14.39 3.49
C VAL A 92 4.22 -14.04 3.23
N ASN A 93 4.46 -12.92 2.54
CA ASN A 93 5.79 -12.44 2.17
C ASN A 93 6.11 -11.09 2.84
N GLY A 94 7.38 -10.79 3.06
CA GLY A 94 7.81 -9.52 3.68
C GLY A 94 7.39 -8.25 2.94
N TRP A 95 7.13 -8.32 1.63
CA TRP A 95 6.62 -7.21 0.80
C TRP A 95 5.10 -7.08 0.80
N ASP A 96 4.43 -8.09 1.37
CA ASP A 96 2.99 -8.30 1.31
C ASP A 96 2.32 -7.86 2.63
N THR A 97 3.05 -7.16 3.51
CA THR A 97 2.49 -6.51 4.71
C THR A 97 2.06 -5.09 4.36
N PHE A 98 0.75 -4.81 4.49
CA PHE A 98 0.20 -3.51 4.11
C PHE A 98 -0.16 -2.71 5.35
N TYR A 99 0.32 -1.47 5.40
CA TYR A 99 0.07 -0.49 6.44
C TYR A 99 -0.89 0.57 5.93
N ARG A 100 -1.83 1.01 6.78
CA ARG A 100 -2.76 2.08 6.42
C ARG A 100 -2.00 3.38 6.13
N TYR A 101 -2.32 4.00 5.00
CA TYR A 101 -1.76 5.30 4.65
C TYR A 101 -2.53 6.40 5.38
N ASP A 102 -1.83 7.16 6.24
CA ASP A 102 -2.41 8.23 7.08
C ASP A 102 -2.29 9.62 6.41
N GLU A 103 -2.32 9.68 5.08
CA GLU A 103 -2.20 10.93 4.29
C GLU A 103 -0.87 11.69 4.48
N GLN A 104 0.10 11.06 5.14
CA GLN A 104 1.44 11.60 5.35
C GLN A 104 2.40 11.12 4.27
N PRO A 105 3.32 11.96 3.77
CA PRO A 105 4.29 11.55 2.77
C PRO A 105 5.22 10.46 3.30
N VAL A 106 5.35 9.36 2.57
CA VAL A 106 6.18 8.23 2.98
C VAL A 106 7.58 8.42 2.42
N TYR A 107 8.58 8.29 3.30
CA TYR A 107 9.98 8.30 2.92
C TYR A 107 10.33 7.00 2.18
N GLU A 108 10.95 7.15 1.00
CA GLU A 108 11.43 6.07 0.16
C GLU A 108 12.88 6.36 -0.25
N SER A 109 13.70 5.32 -0.36
CA SER A 109 15.05 5.43 -0.92
C SER A 109 15.43 4.27 -1.84
N CYS A 110 15.69 4.56 -3.12
CA CYS A 110 16.10 3.54 -4.08
C CYS A 110 17.62 3.38 -4.05
N TYR A 111 18.13 2.24 -3.57
CA TYR A 111 19.48 1.79 -3.88
C TYR A 111 19.42 0.94 -5.16
N TYR A 112 20.21 1.31 -6.17
CA TYR A 112 20.36 0.56 -7.42
C TYR A 112 21.45 -0.49 -7.29
#